data_AF-A0A952LS73-F1
#
_entry.id   AF-A0A952LS73-F1
#
_cell.length_a   1.000
_cell.length_b   1.000
_cell.length_c   1.000
_cell.angle_alpha   90.00
_cell.angle_beta   90.00
_cell.angle_gamma   90.00
#
_symmetry.space_group_name_H-M   'P 1'
#
loop_
_entity.id
_entity.type
_entity.pdbx_description
1 polymer ?
#
loop_
_entity_poly.entity_id
_entity_poly.type
_entity_poly.pdbx_seq_one_letter_code
_entity_poly.pdbx_strand_id
1 'polypeptide(L)'
;MSIQRCYAVILFTDLCSSTSLCEKIDAEFYAEIIAQIRKIAEHAIGRNKGLLNQFHGDGILAAFGFPKPAEDAIHNATTAALELHREVRNAQRHYKLPKNFQLKMHSGIDAGYIVADTGDRIQGQYKFAGNALNTAARLSDLAEQDEIIVSVDTLRHELPFFVTERLNNVKLKGKQKCISVYKIKGSSKIKNRFQAREHMGLTPFMGRPKELRRLADALLSSKNGRLNHINIIGDAGLGKSRLVKHFLSLNHCSNCNIYQTFCVENRPFFSIYQLLSDIFSIEAGTPAKDIRHNTVAKLKQLNLNSAAACKQLVKMHSLDFESDMENRDLRCFITKHLASILGVLAEEKPIIVLIDDCHLGDRQLFQNLALLFQQLQKSRILIITCNRPGIKSKLPSMGETLLLSPLKAAKGKNLIHRLLPQNCSEKTTH
;
A
#
# COMPACT_ATOMS: atom_id res chain seq x y z
N MET A 1 -18.52 31.56 7.09
CA MET A 1 -18.14 30.40 6.25
C MET A 1 -16.67 30.11 6.48
N SER A 2 -16.33 28.91 6.94
CA SER A 2 -14.93 28.49 7.14
C SER A 2 -14.54 27.70 5.90
N ILE A 3 -14.00 28.40 4.90
CA ILE A 3 -13.70 27.83 3.59
C ILE A 3 -12.24 27.37 3.57
N GLN A 4 -12.00 26.11 3.22
CA GLN A 4 -10.66 25.55 3.09
C GLN A 4 -10.40 25.05 1.67
N ARG A 5 -9.34 25.54 1.04
CA ARG A 5 -8.81 24.96 -0.20
C ARG A 5 -7.87 23.81 0.14
N CYS A 6 -8.14 22.63 -0.40
CA CYS A 6 -7.34 21.43 -0.16
C CYS A 6 -7.19 20.62 -1.44
N TYR A 7 -6.18 19.77 -1.50
CA TYR A 7 -6.03 18.77 -2.57
C TYR A 7 -6.64 17.46 -2.07
N ALA A 8 -7.63 16.94 -2.79
CA ALA A 8 -8.35 15.73 -2.41
C ALA A 8 -8.55 14.80 -3.60
N VAL A 9 -8.70 13.52 -3.31
CA VAL A 9 -9.14 12.51 -4.28
C VAL A 9 -10.62 12.26 -4.06
N ILE A 10 -11.39 12.38 -5.13
CA ILE A 10 -12.84 12.19 -5.11
C ILE A 10 -13.16 10.84 -5.74
N LEU A 11 -13.94 10.03 -5.02
CA LEU A 11 -14.58 8.83 -5.53
C LEU A 11 -16.07 9.12 -5.64
N PHE A 12 -16.61 8.95 -6.85
CA PHE A 12 -18.04 8.83 -7.08
C PHE A 12 -18.34 7.39 -7.50
N THR A 13 -19.37 6.80 -6.92
CA THR A 13 -19.76 5.41 -7.23
C THR A 13 -21.27 5.27 -7.12
N ASP A 14 -21.86 4.50 -8.01
CA ASP A 14 -23.31 4.41 -8.13
C ASP A 14 -23.76 3.01 -8.58
N LEU A 15 -25.01 2.65 -8.31
CA LEU A 15 -25.56 1.33 -8.61
C LEU A 15 -26.03 1.27 -10.07
N CYS A 16 -25.51 0.30 -10.82
CA CYS A 16 -25.87 0.11 -12.23
C CYS A 16 -27.36 -0.19 -12.38
N SER A 17 -28.04 0.53 -13.29
CA SER A 17 -29.44 0.29 -13.65
C SER A 17 -30.40 0.31 -12.46
N SER A 18 -30.08 1.09 -11.43
CA SER A 18 -30.86 1.18 -10.19
C SER A 18 -32.30 1.64 -10.39
N THR A 19 -32.53 2.61 -11.28
CA THR A 19 -33.87 3.08 -11.64
C THR A 19 -34.73 1.95 -12.20
N SER A 20 -34.18 1.16 -13.13
CA SER A 20 -34.86 0.01 -13.72
C SER A 20 -35.07 -1.14 -12.72
N LEU A 21 -34.21 -1.24 -11.70
CA LEU A 21 -34.38 -2.20 -10.61
C LEU A 21 -35.54 -1.76 -9.71
N CYS A 22 -35.57 -0.49 -9.31
CA CYS A 22 -36.60 0.10 -8.45
C CYS A 22 -38.02 -0.02 -9.04
N GLU A 23 -38.16 0.00 -10.37
CA GLU A 23 -39.45 -0.19 -11.05
C GLU A 23 -39.96 -1.65 -11.02
N LYS A 24 -39.08 -2.62 -10.76
CA LYS A 24 -39.36 -4.06 -10.93
C LYS A 24 -39.43 -4.85 -9.63
N ILE A 25 -39.10 -4.23 -8.50
CA ILE A 25 -39.14 -4.87 -7.19
C ILE A 25 -39.91 -3.99 -6.20
N ASP A 26 -40.43 -4.60 -5.13
CA ASP A 26 -41.10 -3.87 -4.05
C ASP A 26 -40.19 -2.82 -3.41
N ALA A 27 -40.79 -1.70 -3.02
CA ALA A 27 -40.08 -0.54 -2.48
C ALA A 27 -39.32 -0.87 -1.18
N GLU A 28 -39.93 -1.69 -0.31
CA GLU A 28 -39.32 -2.18 0.94
C GLU A 28 -38.08 -3.03 0.64
N PHE A 29 -38.16 -3.88 -0.37
CA PHE A 29 -37.04 -4.74 -0.78
C PHE A 29 -35.91 -3.92 -1.42
N TYR A 30 -36.25 -2.94 -2.26
CA TYR A 30 -35.26 -2.00 -2.80
C TYR A 30 -34.57 -1.20 -1.70
N ALA A 31 -35.33 -0.70 -0.72
CA ALA A 31 -34.79 0.04 0.41
C ALA A 31 -33.82 -0.81 1.25
N GLU A 32 -34.11 -2.10 1.45
CA GLU A 32 -33.22 -3.04 2.13
C GLU A 32 -31.88 -3.21 1.37
N ILE A 33 -31.93 -3.39 0.06
CA ILE A 33 -30.73 -3.51 -0.80
C ILE A 33 -29.88 -2.25 -0.70
N ILE A 34 -30.50 -1.07 -0.83
CA ILE A 34 -29.79 0.21 -0.73
C ILE A 34 -29.18 0.37 0.67
N ALA A 35 -29.90 0.06 1.74
CA ALA A 35 -29.37 0.13 3.10
C ALA A 35 -28.14 -0.78 3.28
N GLN A 36 -28.13 -1.97 2.67
CA GLN A 36 -26.98 -2.86 2.70
C GLN A 36 -25.79 -2.32 1.90
N ILE A 37 -26.02 -1.76 0.70
CA ILE A 37 -24.97 -1.13 -0.10
C ILE A 37 -24.35 0.05 0.65
N ARG A 38 -25.15 0.87 1.34
CA ARG A 38 -24.67 1.98 2.17
C ARG A 38 -23.73 1.50 3.29
N LYS A 39 -24.09 0.43 4.00
CA LYS A 39 -23.23 -0.19 5.03
C LYS A 39 -21.92 -0.70 4.45
N ILE A 40 -21.97 -1.35 3.30
CA ILE A 40 -20.76 -1.83 2.59
C ILE A 40 -19.86 -0.64 2.22
N ALA A 41 -20.45 0.43 1.69
CA ALA A 41 -19.72 1.65 1.32
C ALA A 41 -19.07 2.33 2.53
N GLU A 42 -19.81 2.52 3.62
CA GLU A 42 -19.28 3.05 4.88
C GLU A 42 -18.07 2.25 5.36
N HIS A 43 -18.17 0.92 5.35
CA HIS A 43 -17.08 0.04 5.76
C HIS A 43 -15.88 0.12 4.82
N ALA A 44 -16.07 -0.04 3.50
CA ALA A 44 -15.00 -0.03 2.52
C ALA A 44 -14.28 1.32 2.45
N ILE A 45 -15.02 2.43 2.44
CA ILE A 45 -14.45 3.79 2.41
C ILE A 45 -13.73 4.08 3.73
N GLY A 46 -14.36 3.80 4.88
CA GLY A 46 -13.77 4.06 6.19
C GLY A 46 -12.50 3.24 6.45
N ARG A 47 -12.51 1.95 6.11
CA ARG A 47 -11.35 1.05 6.24
C ARG A 47 -10.15 1.53 5.43
N ASN A 48 -10.40 2.12 4.27
CA ASN A 48 -9.37 2.69 3.41
C ASN A 48 -9.12 4.18 3.70
N LYS A 49 -9.41 4.67 4.92
CA LYS A 49 -9.11 6.04 5.36
C LYS A 49 -9.78 7.14 4.52
N GLY A 50 -10.91 6.83 3.89
CA GLY A 50 -11.75 7.79 3.19
C GLY A 50 -12.82 8.38 4.09
N LEU A 51 -13.31 9.55 3.71
CA LEU A 51 -14.49 10.18 4.27
C LEU A 51 -15.67 9.95 3.32
N LEU A 52 -16.67 9.17 3.74
CA LEU A 52 -17.96 9.14 3.07
C LEU A 52 -18.67 10.46 3.37
N ASN A 53 -18.89 11.28 2.34
CA ASN A 53 -19.41 12.63 2.52
C ASN A 53 -20.93 12.67 2.44
N GLN A 54 -21.52 12.02 1.43
CA GLN A 54 -22.95 12.09 1.17
C GLN A 54 -23.42 10.92 0.30
N PHE A 55 -24.69 10.54 0.49
CA PHE A 55 -25.44 9.69 -0.43
C PHE A 55 -26.34 10.57 -1.31
N HIS A 56 -26.49 10.22 -2.59
CA HIS A 56 -27.36 10.90 -3.56
C HIS A 56 -28.25 9.84 -4.21
N GLY A 57 -29.36 9.51 -3.54
CA GLY A 57 -30.14 8.32 -3.89
C GLY A 57 -29.34 7.05 -3.56
N ASP A 58 -28.94 6.35 -4.61
CA ASP A 58 -28.03 5.20 -4.65
C ASP A 58 -26.55 5.57 -4.91
N GLY A 59 -26.30 6.80 -5.39
CA GLY A 59 -24.97 7.33 -5.60
C GLY A 59 -24.26 7.67 -4.29
N ILE A 60 -22.94 7.51 -4.27
CA ILE A 60 -22.07 7.71 -3.11
C ILE A 60 -20.94 8.64 -3.51
N LEU A 61 -20.73 9.71 -2.72
CA LEU A 61 -19.59 10.60 -2.84
C LEU A 61 -18.67 10.45 -1.63
N ALA A 62 -17.40 10.15 -1.90
CA ALA A 62 -16.36 10.05 -0.90
C ALA A 62 -15.13 10.90 -1.26
N ALA A 63 -14.41 11.34 -0.23
CA ALA A 63 -13.17 12.11 -0.35
C ALA A 63 -12.03 11.43 0.43
N PHE A 64 -10.84 11.40 -0.17
CA PHE A 64 -9.62 10.87 0.44
C PHE A 64 -8.54 11.96 0.48
N GLY A 65 -7.69 11.94 1.52
CA GLY A 65 -6.74 13.04 1.78
C GLY A 65 -7.40 14.32 2.28
N PHE A 66 -8.61 14.21 2.85
CA PHE A 66 -9.38 15.30 3.45
C PHE A 66 -9.94 14.84 4.81
N PRO A 67 -9.98 15.68 5.86
CA PRO A 67 -9.52 17.08 5.92
C PRO A 67 -8.01 17.25 5.99
N LYS A 68 -7.26 16.17 6.20
CA LYS A 68 -5.80 16.16 6.24
C LYS A 68 -5.24 15.51 4.97
N PRO A 69 -4.31 16.16 4.26
CA PRO A 69 -3.63 15.56 3.12
C PRO A 69 -3.00 14.22 3.48
N ALA A 70 -3.13 13.24 2.59
CA ALA A 70 -2.55 11.91 2.74
C ALA A 70 -1.83 11.53 1.46
N GLU A 71 -0.58 11.06 1.57
CA GLU A 71 0.21 10.65 0.40
C GLU A 71 -0.44 9.45 -0.32
N ASP A 72 -1.09 8.54 0.42
CA ASP A 72 -1.75 7.34 -0.12
C ASP A 72 -3.20 7.57 -0.58
N ALA A 73 -3.68 8.81 -0.64
CA ALA A 73 -5.10 9.09 -0.91
C ALA A 73 -5.61 8.46 -2.22
N ILE A 74 -4.80 8.45 -3.29
CA ILE A 74 -5.16 7.86 -4.58
C ILE A 74 -5.21 6.32 -4.49
N HIS A 75 -4.21 5.73 -3.83
CA HIS A 75 -4.15 4.29 -3.57
C HIS A 75 -5.38 3.84 -2.80
N ASN A 76 -5.67 4.53 -1.70
CA ASN A 76 -6.79 4.28 -0.81
C ASN A 76 -8.14 4.41 -1.52
N ALA A 77 -8.35 5.47 -2.31
CA ALA A 77 -9.58 5.65 -3.07
C ALA A 77 -9.81 4.51 -4.07
N THR A 78 -8.75 4.10 -4.77
CA THR A 78 -8.82 3.04 -5.78
C THR A 78 -9.05 1.66 -5.14
N THR A 79 -8.38 1.39 -4.02
CA THR A 79 -8.58 0.15 -3.24
C THR A 79 -9.97 0.11 -2.60
N ALA A 80 -10.49 1.23 -2.09
CA ALA A 80 -11.85 1.33 -1.57
C ALA A 80 -12.90 1.01 -2.64
N ALA A 81 -12.72 1.54 -3.86
CA ALA A 81 -13.61 1.24 -4.98
C ALA A 81 -13.57 -0.27 -5.34
N LEU A 82 -12.38 -0.88 -5.41
CA LEU A 82 -12.25 -2.32 -5.65
C LEU A 82 -12.92 -3.17 -4.56
N GLU A 83 -12.74 -2.80 -3.29
CA GLU A 83 -13.37 -3.47 -2.14
C GLU A 83 -14.90 -3.33 -2.19
N LEU A 84 -15.41 -2.11 -2.42
CA LEU A 84 -16.85 -1.85 -2.56
C LEU A 84 -17.48 -2.71 -3.66
N HIS A 85 -16.91 -2.71 -4.87
CA HIS A 85 -17.40 -3.53 -5.98
C HIS A 85 -17.41 -5.02 -5.62
N ARG A 86 -16.35 -5.52 -4.97
CA ARG A 86 -16.25 -6.92 -4.54
C ARG A 86 -17.33 -7.28 -3.52
N GLU A 87 -17.53 -6.45 -2.50
CA GLU A 87 -18.47 -6.75 -1.44
C GLU A 87 -19.93 -6.63 -1.91
N VAL A 88 -20.25 -5.70 -2.81
CA VAL A 88 -21.59 -5.62 -3.44
C VAL A 88 -21.88 -6.89 -4.25
N ARG A 89 -20.91 -7.38 -5.04
CA ARG A 89 -21.05 -8.67 -5.76
C ARG A 89 -21.25 -9.85 -4.81
N ASN A 90 -20.60 -9.84 -3.64
CA ASN A 90 -20.77 -10.89 -2.63
C ASN A 90 -22.17 -10.82 -1.99
N ALA A 91 -22.62 -9.62 -1.61
CA ALA A 91 -23.93 -9.38 -1.02
C ALA A 91 -25.09 -9.77 -1.94
N GLN A 92 -24.92 -9.67 -3.27
CA GLN A 92 -25.90 -10.13 -4.24
C GLN A 92 -26.38 -11.57 -3.97
N ARG A 93 -25.53 -12.46 -3.44
CA ARG A 93 -25.88 -13.87 -3.16
C ARG A 93 -26.97 -14.02 -2.11
N HIS A 94 -27.26 -12.98 -1.34
CA HIS A 94 -28.30 -12.97 -0.30
C HIS A 94 -29.66 -12.50 -0.82
N TYR A 95 -29.72 -12.01 -2.06
CA TYR A 95 -30.94 -11.44 -2.65
C TYR A 95 -31.42 -12.26 -3.85
N LYS A 96 -32.73 -12.51 -3.92
CA LYS A 96 -33.37 -13.10 -5.10
C LYS A 96 -33.76 -12.00 -6.08
N LEU A 97 -32.83 -11.62 -6.94
CA LEU A 97 -33.06 -10.58 -7.96
C LEU A 97 -33.76 -11.16 -9.20
N PRO A 98 -34.47 -10.32 -9.98
CA PRO A 98 -35.01 -10.75 -11.27
C PRO A 98 -33.92 -11.30 -12.19
N LYS A 99 -34.26 -12.24 -13.08
CA LYS A 99 -33.30 -13.05 -13.89
C LYS A 99 -32.23 -12.25 -14.67
N ASN A 100 -32.46 -10.97 -14.94
CA ASN A 100 -31.56 -10.10 -15.71
C ASN A 100 -30.90 -9.00 -14.89
N PHE A 101 -30.98 -9.04 -13.56
CA PHE A 101 -30.37 -8.05 -12.68
C PHE A 101 -29.20 -8.62 -11.89
N GLN A 102 -28.16 -7.82 -11.81
CA GLN A 102 -26.98 -8.05 -10.98
C GLN A 102 -26.69 -6.75 -10.24
N LEU A 103 -26.39 -6.84 -8.94
CA LEU A 103 -25.91 -5.70 -8.18
C LEU A 103 -24.46 -5.46 -8.58
N LYS A 104 -24.27 -4.45 -9.41
CA LYS A 104 -22.96 -4.00 -9.88
C LYS A 104 -22.86 -2.51 -9.67
N MET A 105 -21.70 -2.06 -9.26
CA MET A 105 -21.40 -0.65 -9.13
C MET A 105 -20.70 -0.15 -10.39
N HIS A 106 -20.72 1.15 -10.62
CA HIS A 106 -19.82 1.80 -11.56
C HIS A 106 -19.20 3.00 -10.83
N SER A 107 -17.90 3.25 -11.07
CA SER A 107 -17.15 4.21 -10.27
C SER A 107 -16.24 5.11 -11.10
N GLY A 108 -16.15 6.37 -10.69
CA GLY A 108 -15.22 7.35 -11.24
C GLY A 108 -14.35 7.98 -10.16
N ILE A 109 -13.05 8.09 -10.43
CA ILE A 109 -12.07 8.68 -9.51
C ILE A 109 -11.27 9.78 -10.20
N ASP A 110 -11.21 10.94 -9.56
CA ASP A 110 -10.36 12.06 -9.99
C ASP A 110 -9.80 12.81 -8.78
N ALA A 111 -8.64 13.43 -8.95
CA ALA A 111 -7.97 14.20 -7.90
C ALA A 111 -7.72 15.63 -8.35
N GLY A 112 -7.80 16.56 -7.40
CA GLY A 112 -7.49 17.96 -7.67
C GLY A 112 -7.75 18.85 -6.48
N TYR A 113 -7.54 20.15 -6.70
CA TYR A 113 -7.90 21.15 -5.70
C TYR A 113 -9.42 21.30 -5.62
N ILE A 114 -9.94 21.22 -4.41
CA ILE A 114 -11.32 21.47 -4.06
C ILE A 114 -11.39 22.56 -2.99
N VAL A 115 -12.55 23.18 -2.91
CA VAL A 115 -12.95 24.08 -1.84
C VAL A 115 -13.97 23.35 -0.99
N ALA A 116 -13.69 23.23 0.31
CA ALA A 116 -14.59 22.64 1.29
C ALA A 116 -15.11 23.73 2.25
N ASP A 117 -16.42 23.89 2.38
CA ASP A 117 -16.99 24.65 3.50
C ASP A 117 -17.05 23.74 4.72
N THR A 118 -16.25 24.11 5.73
CA THR A 118 -16.12 23.40 7.01
C THR A 118 -16.97 24.02 8.11
N GLY A 119 -17.58 25.19 7.86
CA GLY A 119 -18.33 25.95 8.85
C GLY A 119 -19.83 25.67 8.89
N ASP A 120 -20.40 25.07 7.84
CA ASP A 120 -21.84 24.78 7.73
C ASP A 120 -22.05 23.30 7.38
N ARG A 121 -21.99 22.45 8.42
CA ARG A 121 -22.25 21.02 8.33
C ARG A 121 -23.75 20.76 8.39
N ILE A 122 -24.46 20.92 7.28
CA ILE A 122 -25.84 20.44 7.18
C ILE A 122 -25.79 18.91 7.27
N GLN A 123 -26.34 18.34 8.34
CA GLN A 123 -26.36 16.89 8.60
C GLN A 123 -24.98 16.19 8.64
N GLY A 124 -23.90 16.92 8.97
CA GLY A 124 -22.55 16.34 9.07
C GLY A 124 -21.79 16.20 7.75
N GLN A 125 -22.35 16.68 6.63
CA GLN A 125 -21.75 16.62 5.30
C GLN A 125 -20.94 17.90 5.01
N TYR A 126 -19.86 17.79 4.22
CA TYR A 126 -19.13 18.95 3.73
C TYR A 126 -19.66 19.39 2.38
N LYS A 127 -19.80 20.71 2.19
CA LYS A 127 -20.08 21.29 0.87
C LYS A 127 -18.77 21.40 0.11
N PHE A 128 -18.63 20.57 -0.92
CA PHE A 128 -17.46 20.56 -1.79
C PHE A 128 -17.75 21.27 -3.11
N ALA A 129 -16.79 22.06 -3.58
CA ALA A 129 -16.80 22.66 -4.91
C ALA A 129 -15.43 22.46 -5.57
N GLY A 130 -15.41 22.01 -6.83
CA GLY A 130 -14.18 21.84 -7.57
C GLY A 130 -14.33 21.00 -8.82
N ASN A 131 -13.40 21.18 -9.77
CA ASN A 131 -13.41 20.46 -11.05
C ASN A 131 -13.20 18.94 -10.88
N ALA A 132 -12.50 18.51 -9.82
CA ALA A 132 -12.27 17.11 -9.51
C ALA A 132 -13.59 16.37 -9.22
N LEU A 133 -14.54 17.01 -8.51
CA LEU A 133 -15.86 16.42 -8.26
C LEU A 133 -16.62 16.18 -9.56
N ASN A 134 -16.68 17.21 -10.41
CA ASN A 134 -17.37 17.13 -11.70
C ASN A 134 -16.74 16.10 -12.63
N THR A 135 -15.41 15.98 -12.59
CA THR A 135 -14.70 15.00 -13.41
C THR A 135 -14.93 13.58 -12.88
N ALA A 136 -14.81 13.34 -11.58
CA ALA A 136 -15.08 12.04 -10.97
C ALA A 136 -16.51 11.55 -11.24
N ALA A 137 -17.52 12.40 -11.08
CA ALA A 137 -18.91 12.06 -11.40
C ALA A 137 -19.06 11.65 -12.88
N ARG A 138 -18.51 12.44 -13.82
CA ARG A 138 -18.56 12.12 -15.25
C ARG A 138 -17.77 10.87 -15.64
N LEU A 139 -16.70 10.56 -14.92
CA LEU A 139 -15.98 9.30 -15.11
C LEU A 139 -16.82 8.11 -14.63
N SER A 140 -17.60 8.29 -13.55
CA SER A 140 -18.56 7.30 -13.09
C SER A 140 -19.67 7.09 -14.11
N ASP A 141 -20.25 8.17 -14.66
CA ASP A 141 -21.28 8.08 -15.70
C ASP A 141 -20.80 7.38 -16.98
N LEU A 142 -19.50 7.49 -17.27
CA LEU A 142 -18.87 6.83 -18.41
C LEU A 142 -18.60 5.33 -18.14
N ALA A 143 -18.40 4.96 -16.89
CA ALA A 143 -18.02 3.61 -16.52
C ALA A 143 -19.16 2.62 -16.82
N GLU A 144 -18.84 1.51 -17.49
CA GLU A 144 -19.81 0.45 -17.72
C GLU A 144 -20.04 -0.37 -16.44
N GLN A 145 -20.91 -1.37 -16.52
CA GLN A 145 -21.24 -2.19 -15.37
C GLN A 145 -20.00 -2.84 -14.75
N ASP A 146 -19.82 -2.63 -13.45
CA ASP A 146 -18.70 -3.14 -12.65
C ASP A 146 -17.33 -2.54 -13.01
N GLU A 147 -17.31 -1.41 -13.72
CA GLU A 147 -16.07 -0.71 -14.07
C GLU A 147 -15.71 0.40 -13.08
N ILE A 148 -14.40 0.58 -12.92
CA ILE A 148 -13.80 1.69 -12.16
C ILE A 148 -12.92 2.46 -13.12
N ILE A 149 -13.21 3.74 -13.33
CA ILE A 149 -12.44 4.61 -14.22
C ILE A 149 -11.71 5.68 -13.41
N VAL A 150 -10.41 5.83 -13.65
CA VAL A 150 -9.55 6.84 -13.02
C VAL A 150 -8.90 7.69 -14.09
N SER A 151 -8.80 9.01 -13.90
CA SER A 151 -8.04 9.85 -14.84
C SER A 151 -6.54 9.50 -14.82
N VAL A 152 -5.87 9.59 -15.97
CA VAL A 152 -4.43 9.29 -16.07
C VAL A 152 -3.59 10.18 -15.15
N ASP A 153 -3.97 11.46 -15.05
CA ASP A 153 -3.30 12.43 -14.20
C ASP A 153 -3.48 12.15 -12.70
N THR A 154 -4.57 11.51 -12.32
CA THR A 154 -4.79 11.09 -10.93
C THR A 154 -3.96 9.86 -10.60
N LEU A 155 -4.00 8.82 -11.44
CA LEU A 155 -3.40 7.54 -11.09
C LEU A 155 -1.86 7.57 -11.10
N ARG A 156 -1.23 8.39 -11.96
CA ARG A 156 0.23 8.65 -12.07
C ARG A 156 1.15 7.66 -11.35
N HIS A 157 1.53 7.95 -10.10
CA HIS A 157 2.53 7.19 -9.34
C HIS A 157 1.97 5.91 -8.72
N GLU A 158 0.65 5.78 -8.65
CA GLU A 158 -0.07 4.62 -8.15
C GLU A 158 -0.37 3.59 -9.25
N LEU A 159 -0.19 3.93 -10.53
CA LEU A 159 -0.42 3.05 -11.68
C LEU A 159 0.14 1.62 -11.50
N PRO A 160 1.38 1.42 -11.01
CA PRO A 160 1.96 0.07 -10.94
C PRO A 160 1.29 -0.83 -9.89
N PHE A 161 0.54 -0.26 -8.94
CA PHE A 161 -0.18 -1.03 -7.92
C PHE A 161 -1.50 -1.61 -8.42
N PHE A 162 -1.91 -1.30 -9.65
CA PHE A 162 -3.17 -1.75 -10.20
C PHE A 162 -2.98 -2.38 -11.58
N VAL A 163 -3.78 -3.40 -11.87
CA VAL A 163 -3.93 -3.92 -13.23
C VAL A 163 -4.85 -2.97 -13.97
N THR A 164 -4.34 -2.35 -15.04
CA THR A 164 -5.05 -1.26 -15.72
C THR A 164 -5.11 -1.46 -17.23
N GLU A 165 -6.17 -0.92 -17.82
CA GLU A 165 -6.35 -0.80 -19.26
C GLU A 165 -6.48 0.68 -19.60
N ARG A 166 -5.64 1.19 -20.50
CA ARG A 166 -5.62 2.62 -20.85
C ARG A 166 -6.58 2.92 -21.99
N LEU A 167 -7.41 3.94 -21.81
CA LEU A 167 -8.25 4.50 -22.86
C LEU A 167 -7.86 5.96 -23.09
N ASN A 168 -7.58 6.30 -24.35
CA ASN A 168 -7.20 7.65 -24.75
C ASN A 168 -8.37 8.36 -25.44
N ASN A 169 -8.32 9.69 -25.47
CA ASN A 169 -9.26 10.54 -26.19
C ASN A 169 -10.75 10.36 -25.79
N VAL A 170 -11.00 10.11 -24.51
CA VAL A 170 -12.33 10.04 -23.95
C VAL A 170 -12.94 11.44 -23.86
N LYS A 171 -14.10 11.62 -24.50
CA LYS A 171 -14.85 12.88 -24.48
C LYS A 171 -15.83 12.87 -23.32
N LEU A 172 -15.57 13.69 -22.30
CA LEU A 172 -16.53 13.92 -21.22
C LEU A 172 -17.50 15.05 -21.59
N LYS A 173 -18.77 14.88 -21.23
CA LYS A 173 -19.80 15.92 -21.41
C LYS A 173 -19.32 17.26 -20.84
N GLY A 174 -19.38 18.33 -21.63
CA GLY A 174 -18.99 19.67 -21.21
C GLY A 174 -17.48 19.92 -21.05
N LYS A 175 -16.59 19.00 -21.47
CA LYS A 175 -15.16 19.29 -21.64
C LYS A 175 -14.83 19.45 -23.12
N GLN A 176 -14.13 20.53 -23.46
CA GLN A 176 -13.68 20.78 -24.84
C GLN A 176 -12.54 19.85 -25.25
N LYS A 177 -11.64 19.53 -24.31
CA LYS A 177 -10.51 18.63 -24.52
C LYS A 177 -10.87 17.22 -24.05
N CYS A 178 -10.60 16.23 -24.89
CA CYS A 178 -10.65 14.84 -24.47
C CYS A 178 -9.59 14.58 -23.39
N ILE A 179 -9.86 13.59 -22.53
CA ILE A 179 -8.93 13.15 -21.50
C ILE A 179 -8.54 11.70 -21.74
N SER A 180 -7.42 11.27 -21.17
CA SER A 180 -7.07 9.86 -21.07
C SER A 180 -7.44 9.33 -19.69
N VAL A 181 -7.89 8.09 -19.64
CA VAL A 181 -8.33 7.40 -18.42
C VAL A 181 -7.74 6.00 -18.36
N TYR A 182 -7.74 5.42 -17.16
CA TYR A 182 -7.46 4.02 -16.91
C TYR A 182 -8.72 3.34 -16.39
N LYS A 183 -9.07 2.19 -16.97
CA LYS A 183 -9.98 1.21 -16.36
C LYS A 183 -9.18 0.37 -15.37
N ILE A 184 -9.62 0.30 -14.12
CA ILE A 184 -8.99 -0.52 -13.08
C ILE A 184 -9.61 -1.91 -13.10
N LYS A 185 -8.80 -2.94 -13.34
CA LYS A 185 -9.24 -4.35 -13.39
C LYS A 185 -8.98 -5.10 -12.08
N GLY A 186 -8.10 -4.58 -11.23
CA GLY A 186 -7.76 -5.18 -9.94
C GLY A 186 -6.46 -4.63 -9.35
N SER A 187 -6.05 -5.18 -8.22
CA SER A 187 -4.75 -4.89 -7.61
C SER A 187 -3.62 -5.68 -8.30
N SER A 188 -2.47 -5.04 -8.47
CA SER A 188 -1.23 -5.63 -8.98
C SER A 188 -0.52 -6.44 -7.89
N LYS A 189 0.49 -7.24 -8.28
CA LYS A 189 1.39 -7.95 -7.35
C LYS A 189 2.45 -7.02 -6.72
N ILE A 190 2.55 -5.77 -7.15
CA ILE A 190 3.53 -4.81 -6.63
C ILE A 190 3.19 -4.43 -5.20
N LYS A 191 4.16 -4.65 -4.28
CA LYS A 191 3.92 -4.54 -2.85
C LYS A 191 4.23 -3.15 -2.27
N ASN A 192 5.09 -2.34 -2.91
CA ASN A 192 5.46 -1.02 -2.38
C ASN A 192 5.80 0.03 -3.46
N ARG A 193 5.84 1.31 -3.05
CA ARG A 193 6.02 2.48 -3.96
C ARG A 193 7.37 2.47 -4.68
N PHE A 194 8.37 1.85 -4.07
CA PHE A 194 9.68 1.76 -4.70
C PHE A 194 9.69 0.75 -5.85
N GLN A 195 9.08 -0.43 -5.68
CA GLN A 195 8.88 -1.41 -6.75
C GLN A 195 8.02 -0.84 -7.89
N ALA A 196 7.00 -0.02 -7.54
CA ALA A 196 6.20 0.71 -8.52
C ALA A 196 7.07 1.64 -9.39
N ARG A 197 7.94 2.44 -8.76
CA ARG A 197 8.90 3.30 -9.47
C ARG A 197 9.94 2.52 -10.27
N GLU A 198 10.34 1.33 -9.82
CA GLU A 198 11.24 0.45 -10.56
C GLU A 198 10.64 0.01 -11.90
N HIS A 199 9.37 -0.38 -11.88
CA HIS A 199 8.64 -0.77 -13.07
C HIS A 199 8.50 0.38 -14.10
N MET A 200 8.46 1.62 -13.62
CA MET A 200 8.37 2.83 -14.44
C MET A 200 9.74 3.37 -14.91
N GLY A 201 10.84 2.70 -14.55
CA GLY A 201 12.22 3.12 -14.84
C GLY A 201 12.84 3.98 -13.72
N LEU A 202 13.91 3.48 -13.11
CA LEU A 202 14.65 4.20 -12.07
C LEU A 202 15.62 5.23 -12.67
N THR A 203 15.75 6.39 -12.02
CA THR A 203 16.86 7.30 -12.30
C THR A 203 18.20 6.63 -11.98
N PRO A 204 19.29 6.95 -12.71
CA PRO A 204 20.63 6.47 -12.39
C PRO A 204 21.01 6.74 -10.92
N PHE A 205 21.69 5.79 -10.28
CA PHE A 205 22.13 5.96 -8.90
C PHE A 205 23.30 6.95 -8.84
N MET A 206 23.21 7.99 -8.01
CA MET A 206 24.21 9.06 -7.95
C MET A 206 24.71 9.28 -6.52
N GLY A 207 26.02 9.10 -6.31
CA GLY A 207 26.70 9.44 -5.06
C GLY A 207 26.56 8.39 -3.94
N ARG A 208 26.80 8.79 -2.69
CA ARG A 208 26.77 7.94 -1.47
C ARG A 208 27.81 6.79 -1.35
N PRO A 209 29.08 6.96 -1.77
CA PRO A 209 30.08 5.88 -1.65
C PRO A 209 30.40 5.53 -0.19
N LYS A 210 30.30 6.48 0.75
CA LYS A 210 30.54 6.23 2.18
C LYS A 210 29.44 5.35 2.78
N GLU A 211 28.19 5.65 2.47
CA GLU A 211 27.04 4.89 2.96
C GLU A 211 27.00 3.48 2.34
N LEU A 212 27.31 3.35 1.05
CA LEU A 212 27.45 2.04 0.40
C LEU A 212 28.58 1.20 1.02
N ARG A 213 29.72 1.82 1.32
CA ARG A 213 30.84 1.12 1.97
C ARG A 213 30.44 0.58 3.34
N ARG A 214 29.77 1.39 4.17
CA ARG A 214 29.28 0.94 5.49
C ARG A 214 28.29 -0.23 5.38
N LEU A 215 27.38 -0.20 4.40
CA LEU A 215 26.47 -1.32 4.12
C LEU A 215 27.23 -2.59 3.69
N ALA A 216 28.26 -2.44 2.85
CA ALA A 216 29.10 -3.56 2.41
C ALA A 216 29.92 -4.15 3.56
N ASP A 217 30.54 -3.30 4.39
CA ASP A 217 31.33 -3.71 5.56
C ASP A 217 30.45 -4.47 6.58
N ALA A 218 29.22 -4.00 6.81
CA ALA A 218 28.23 -4.67 7.64
C ALA A 218 27.82 -6.04 7.07
N LEU A 219 27.62 -6.14 5.75
CA LEU A 219 27.30 -7.42 5.09
C LEU A 219 28.46 -8.42 5.20
N LEU A 220 29.70 -7.99 4.97
CA LEU A 220 30.88 -8.83 5.12
C LEU A 220 31.00 -9.36 6.56
N SER A 221 30.77 -8.47 7.54
CA SER A 221 30.75 -8.85 8.95
C SER A 221 29.63 -9.85 9.25
N SER A 222 28.46 -9.71 8.59
CA SER A 222 27.36 -10.67 8.73
C SER A 222 27.66 -12.03 8.13
N LYS A 223 28.34 -12.09 6.99
CA LYS A 223 28.77 -13.37 6.39
C LYS A 223 29.67 -14.18 7.33
N ASN A 224 30.41 -13.51 8.22
CA ASN A 224 31.27 -14.13 9.22
C ASN A 224 30.53 -14.64 10.48
N GLY A 225 29.19 -14.69 10.48
CA GLY A 225 28.41 -15.31 11.57
C GLY A 225 28.01 -14.35 12.68
N ARG A 226 27.85 -13.06 12.36
CA ARG A 226 27.40 -12.05 13.32
C ARG A 226 26.16 -11.33 12.80
N LEU A 227 25.17 -11.12 13.65
CA LEU A 227 24.07 -10.22 13.32
C LEU A 227 24.60 -8.79 13.22
N ASN A 228 24.35 -8.14 12.10
CA ASN A 228 24.54 -6.69 11.97
C ASN A 228 23.20 -6.02 11.68
N HIS A 229 23.04 -4.82 12.23
CA HIS A 229 21.88 -3.98 12.01
C HIS A 229 22.34 -2.59 11.57
N ILE A 230 21.81 -2.13 10.43
CA ILE A 230 22.03 -0.79 9.90
C ILE A 230 20.69 -0.06 9.89
N ASN A 231 20.60 1.05 10.61
CA ASN A 231 19.43 1.92 10.60
C ASN A 231 19.67 3.16 9.74
N ILE A 232 19.02 3.22 8.58
CA ILE A 232 19.10 4.34 7.64
C ILE A 232 18.01 5.37 7.98
N ILE A 233 18.41 6.55 8.42
CA ILE A 233 17.48 7.63 8.78
C ILE A 233 17.60 8.77 7.78
N GLY A 234 16.46 9.28 7.31
CA GLY A 234 16.40 10.49 6.51
C GLY A 234 14.97 10.86 6.15
N ASP A 235 14.72 12.10 5.76
CA ASP A 235 13.39 12.55 5.36
C ASP A 235 12.88 11.85 4.08
N ALA A 236 11.59 12.02 3.81
CA ALA A 236 10.98 11.57 2.58
C ALA A 236 11.71 12.17 1.37
N GLY A 237 11.95 11.36 0.33
CA GLY A 237 12.61 11.83 -0.90
C GLY A 237 14.15 11.88 -0.86
N LEU A 238 14.83 11.66 0.28
CA LEU A 238 16.31 11.65 0.34
C LEU A 238 16.98 10.41 -0.30
N GLY A 239 16.19 9.49 -0.85
CA GLY A 239 16.69 8.34 -1.61
C GLY A 239 17.08 7.11 -0.76
N LYS A 240 16.49 6.93 0.43
CA LYS A 240 16.71 5.74 1.29
C LYS A 240 16.51 4.42 0.55
N SER A 241 15.32 4.18 0.00
CA SER A 241 14.99 2.96 -0.74
C SER A 241 15.86 2.81 -2.00
N ARG A 242 16.26 3.94 -2.63
CA ARG A 242 17.16 3.93 -3.80
C ARG A 242 18.60 3.52 -3.44
N LEU A 243 19.12 3.96 -2.29
CA LEU A 243 20.42 3.54 -1.73
C LEU A 243 20.42 2.04 -1.46
N VAL A 244 19.41 1.55 -0.73
CA VAL A 244 19.32 0.13 -0.39
C VAL A 244 19.19 -0.72 -1.65
N LYS A 245 18.31 -0.36 -2.60
CA LYS A 245 18.20 -1.12 -3.85
C LYS A 245 19.51 -1.17 -4.62
N HIS A 246 20.21 -0.04 -4.72
CA HIS A 246 21.50 -0.04 -5.41
C HIS A 246 22.50 -0.95 -4.68
N PHE A 247 22.56 -0.90 -3.36
CA PHE A 247 23.37 -1.82 -2.56
C PHE A 247 23.02 -3.29 -2.82
N LEU A 248 21.73 -3.64 -2.83
CA LEU A 248 21.27 -5.01 -3.11
C LEU A 248 21.56 -5.47 -4.54
N SER A 249 21.72 -4.53 -5.49
CA SER A 249 22.13 -4.85 -6.88
C SER A 249 23.64 -5.08 -7.04
N LEU A 250 24.45 -4.80 -6.03
CA LEU A 250 25.90 -5.03 -6.09
C LEU A 250 26.23 -6.52 -5.96
N ASN A 251 27.31 -6.96 -6.60
CA ASN A 251 27.77 -8.36 -6.61
C ASN A 251 27.98 -8.95 -5.21
N HIS A 252 28.30 -8.13 -4.20
CA HIS A 252 28.45 -8.59 -2.82
C HIS A 252 27.17 -9.22 -2.25
N CYS A 253 26.00 -8.88 -2.80
CA CYS A 253 24.69 -9.35 -2.35
C CYS A 253 24.16 -10.56 -3.14
N SER A 254 24.78 -10.95 -4.25
CA SER A 254 24.27 -12.02 -5.14
C SER A 254 24.19 -13.40 -4.47
N ASN A 255 25.09 -13.65 -3.51
CA ASN A 255 25.10 -14.89 -2.72
C ASN A 255 24.37 -14.74 -1.37
N CYS A 256 23.31 -13.94 -1.30
CA CYS A 256 22.49 -13.79 -0.10
C CYS A 256 21.01 -14.10 -0.39
N ASN A 257 20.28 -14.58 0.62
CA ASN A 257 18.82 -14.59 0.59
C ASN A 257 18.32 -13.21 1.00
N ILE A 258 17.51 -12.57 0.16
CA ILE A 258 17.08 -11.19 0.35
C ILE A 258 15.58 -11.18 0.60
N TYR A 259 15.17 -10.67 1.76
CA TYR A 259 13.77 -10.47 2.11
C TYR A 259 13.49 -8.97 2.27
N GLN A 260 12.45 -8.49 1.60
CA GLN A 260 12.08 -7.07 1.61
C GLN A 260 10.68 -6.90 2.17
N THR A 261 10.57 -6.19 3.28
CA THR A 261 9.31 -5.92 3.97
C THR A 261 9.18 -4.45 4.28
N PHE A 262 7.97 -4.02 4.65
CA PHE A 262 7.70 -2.65 5.03
C PHE A 262 6.65 -2.57 6.13
N CYS A 263 6.67 -1.48 6.90
CA CYS A 263 5.67 -1.24 7.93
C CYS A 263 4.47 -0.51 7.33
N VAL A 264 3.28 -0.81 7.85
CA VAL A 264 2.03 -0.14 7.48
C VAL A 264 1.40 0.39 8.75
N GLU A 265 0.94 1.64 8.68
CA GLU A 265 0.29 2.31 9.81
C GLU A 265 -0.97 1.53 10.25
N ASN A 266 -1.17 1.38 11.56
CA ASN A 266 -2.26 0.61 12.19
C ASN A 266 -2.29 -0.88 11.83
N ARG A 267 -1.21 -1.43 11.25
CA ARG A 267 -1.04 -2.88 11.06
C ARG A 267 0.21 -3.36 11.78
N PRO A 268 0.14 -3.60 13.10
CA PRO A 268 1.27 -4.15 13.83
C PRO A 268 1.64 -5.50 13.21
N PHE A 269 2.93 -5.87 13.25
CA PHE A 269 3.45 -7.14 12.72
C PHE A 269 3.37 -7.37 11.20
N PHE A 270 2.81 -6.44 10.42
CA PHE A 270 2.67 -6.65 8.99
C PHE A 270 4.00 -6.94 8.26
N SER A 271 5.09 -6.31 8.68
CA SER A 271 6.44 -6.59 8.15
C SER A 271 6.94 -7.99 8.49
N ILE A 272 6.60 -8.54 9.66
CA ILE A 272 6.92 -9.92 10.06
C ILE A 272 6.06 -10.90 9.27
N TYR A 273 4.77 -10.60 9.09
CA TYR A 273 3.88 -11.37 8.24
C TYR A 273 4.39 -11.46 6.79
N GLN A 274 4.83 -10.35 6.21
CA GLN A 274 5.42 -10.32 4.88
C GLN A 274 6.68 -11.18 4.79
N LEU A 275 7.56 -11.08 5.79
CA LEU A 275 8.78 -11.88 5.87
C LEU A 275 8.46 -13.38 5.85
N LEU A 276 7.52 -13.81 6.70
CA LEU A 276 7.07 -15.20 6.74
C LEU A 276 6.41 -15.63 5.43
N SER A 277 5.55 -14.78 4.86
CA SER A 277 4.91 -15.06 3.58
C SER A 277 5.94 -15.30 2.47
N ASP A 278 7.00 -14.48 2.41
CA ASP A 278 8.06 -14.64 1.42
C ASP A 278 8.93 -15.89 1.71
N ILE A 279 9.21 -16.22 2.98
CA ILE A 279 9.94 -17.44 3.37
C ILE A 279 9.16 -18.72 2.97
N PHE A 280 7.84 -18.70 3.14
CA PHE A 280 6.95 -19.83 2.84
C PHE A 280 6.39 -19.81 1.41
N SER A 281 6.78 -18.84 0.59
CA SER A 281 6.26 -18.66 -0.77
C SER A 281 4.73 -18.58 -0.84
N ILE A 282 4.12 -17.84 0.10
CA ILE A 282 2.66 -17.64 0.20
C ILE A 282 2.29 -16.37 -0.56
N GLU A 283 1.40 -16.50 -1.56
CA GLU A 283 0.88 -15.37 -2.33
C GLU A 283 -0.42 -14.81 -1.73
N ALA A 284 -0.74 -13.56 -2.08
CA ALA A 284 -2.01 -12.96 -1.69
C ALA A 284 -3.17 -13.72 -2.37
N GLY A 285 -4.15 -14.17 -1.58
CA GLY A 285 -5.30 -14.93 -2.07
C GLY A 285 -5.08 -16.45 -2.16
N THR A 286 -3.92 -16.97 -1.72
CA THR A 286 -3.72 -18.42 -1.59
C THR A 286 -4.78 -19.01 -0.63
N PRO A 287 -5.49 -20.08 -1.02
CA PRO A 287 -6.46 -20.74 -0.15
C PRO A 287 -5.83 -21.22 1.17
N ALA A 288 -6.60 -21.17 2.27
CA ALA A 288 -6.12 -21.56 3.61
C ALA A 288 -5.56 -23.00 3.66
N LYS A 289 -6.11 -23.91 2.84
CA LYS A 289 -5.63 -25.29 2.72
C LYS A 289 -4.20 -25.36 2.18
N ASP A 290 -3.90 -24.54 1.17
CA ASP A 290 -2.61 -24.52 0.49
C ASP A 290 -1.56 -23.80 1.34
N ILE A 291 -1.95 -22.74 2.05
CA ILE A 291 -1.13 -22.10 3.08
C ILE A 291 -0.67 -23.13 4.12
N ARG A 292 -1.60 -23.91 4.68
CA ARG A 292 -1.26 -24.95 5.65
C ARG A 292 -0.32 -26.00 5.06
N HIS A 293 -0.56 -26.43 3.83
CA HIS A 293 0.29 -27.41 3.16
C HIS A 293 1.72 -26.89 2.97
N ASN A 294 1.89 -25.69 2.43
CA ASN A 294 3.20 -25.08 2.16
C ASN A 294 3.97 -24.81 3.44
N THR A 295 3.32 -24.27 4.47
CA THR A 295 3.95 -24.01 5.78
C THR A 295 4.45 -25.31 6.43
N VAL A 296 3.63 -26.37 6.44
CA VAL A 296 4.04 -27.66 7.00
C VAL A 296 5.17 -28.29 6.21
N ALA A 297 5.10 -28.26 4.87
CA ALA A 297 6.15 -28.80 4.02
C ALA A 297 7.49 -28.09 4.25
N LYS A 298 7.48 -26.76 4.34
CA LYS A 298 8.69 -25.96 4.55
C LYS A 298 9.28 -26.13 5.95
N LEU A 299 8.44 -26.18 6.99
CA LEU A 299 8.92 -26.42 8.35
C LEU A 299 9.54 -27.80 8.52
N LYS A 300 9.00 -28.83 7.84
CA LYS A 300 9.63 -30.15 7.77
C LYS A 300 10.99 -30.11 7.09
N GLN A 301 11.11 -29.40 5.96
CA GLN A 301 12.39 -29.22 5.28
C GLN A 301 13.44 -28.55 6.19
N LEU A 302 13.02 -27.59 7.02
CA LEU A 302 13.89 -26.89 7.97
C LEU A 302 14.15 -27.69 9.26
N ASN A 303 13.66 -28.92 9.39
CA ASN A 303 13.70 -29.73 10.62
C ASN A 303 13.09 -29.03 11.85
N LEU A 304 12.15 -28.10 11.64
CA LEU A 304 11.46 -27.36 12.69
C LEU A 304 10.06 -27.95 12.93
N ASN A 305 9.99 -29.06 13.67
CA ASN A 305 8.74 -29.76 13.95
C ASN A 305 8.02 -29.17 15.18
N SER A 306 7.24 -28.10 14.98
CA SER A 306 6.30 -27.61 16.01
C SER A 306 4.90 -27.51 15.43
N ALA A 307 4.03 -28.45 15.82
CA ALA A 307 2.61 -28.43 15.44
C ALA A 307 1.92 -27.14 15.91
N ALA A 308 2.34 -26.59 17.06
CA ALA A 308 1.88 -25.31 17.58
C ALA A 308 2.34 -24.14 16.69
N ALA A 309 3.59 -24.15 16.21
CA ALA A 309 4.09 -23.12 15.29
C ALA A 309 3.33 -23.14 13.97
N CYS A 310 3.13 -24.32 13.37
CA CYS A 310 2.31 -24.49 12.16
C CYS A 310 0.90 -23.89 12.36
N LYS A 311 0.24 -24.21 13.48
CA LYS A 311 -1.11 -23.74 13.77
C LYS A 311 -1.16 -22.21 13.85
N GLN A 312 -0.21 -21.58 14.55
CA GLN A 312 -0.17 -20.13 14.69
C GLN A 312 0.26 -19.40 13.41
N LEU A 313 1.17 -19.99 12.64
CA LEU A 313 1.59 -19.47 11.33
C LEU A 313 0.45 -19.52 10.32
N VAL A 314 -0.35 -20.59 10.29
CA VAL A 314 -1.55 -20.63 9.45
C VAL A 314 -2.60 -19.61 9.93
N LYS A 315 -2.78 -19.46 11.25
CA LYS A 315 -3.71 -18.47 11.82
C LYS A 315 -3.31 -17.02 11.45
N MET A 316 -2.00 -16.73 11.33
CA MET A 316 -1.46 -15.45 10.86
C MET A 316 -1.96 -15.03 9.47
N HIS A 317 -2.29 -15.99 8.60
CA HIS A 317 -2.79 -15.73 7.25
C HIS A 317 -4.32 -15.63 7.18
N SER A 318 -5.03 -15.73 8.31
CA SER A 318 -6.48 -15.54 8.41
C SER A 318 -6.82 -14.09 8.79
N LEU A 319 -7.98 -13.60 8.34
CA LEU A 319 -8.46 -12.23 8.55
C LEU A 319 -8.66 -11.84 10.04
N ASP A 320 -8.74 -12.82 10.95
CA ASP A 320 -9.01 -12.60 12.39
C ASP A 320 -7.75 -12.33 13.25
N PHE A 321 -6.57 -12.19 12.63
CA PHE A 321 -5.32 -12.17 13.38
C PHE A 321 -4.98 -10.86 14.11
N GLU A 322 -5.69 -9.76 13.80
CA GLU A 322 -5.39 -8.44 14.41
C GLU A 322 -5.68 -8.39 15.92
N SER A 323 -6.71 -9.10 16.41
CA SER A 323 -7.08 -9.14 17.84
C SER A 323 -6.15 -10.05 18.67
N ASP A 324 -5.67 -11.14 18.08
CA ASP A 324 -4.72 -12.06 18.72
C ASP A 324 -3.36 -11.40 19.00
N MET A 325 -3.01 -10.35 18.26
CA MET A 325 -1.73 -9.65 18.41
C MET A 325 -1.65 -8.74 19.63
N GLU A 326 -2.73 -8.55 20.38
CA GLU A 326 -2.65 -7.97 21.72
C GLU A 326 -2.08 -8.96 22.76
N ASN A 327 -2.10 -10.27 22.46
CA ASN A 327 -1.56 -11.31 23.34
C ASN A 327 -0.02 -11.36 23.30
N ARG A 328 0.61 -11.02 24.43
CA ARG A 328 2.07 -11.00 24.59
C ARG A 328 2.72 -12.37 24.39
N ASP A 329 2.09 -13.43 24.87
CA ASP A 329 2.66 -14.77 24.81
C ASP A 329 2.69 -15.28 23.38
N LEU A 330 1.64 -15.01 22.62
CA LEU A 330 1.59 -15.33 21.19
C LEU A 330 2.65 -14.55 20.39
N ARG A 331 2.83 -13.25 20.64
CA ARG A 331 3.89 -12.44 19.99
C ARG A 331 5.28 -13.00 20.28
N CYS A 332 5.56 -13.35 21.53
CA CYS A 332 6.83 -13.93 21.97
C CYS A 332 7.07 -15.29 21.30
N PHE A 333 6.03 -16.13 21.25
CA PHE A 333 6.06 -17.43 20.59
C PHE A 333 6.38 -17.32 19.10
N ILE A 334 5.71 -16.40 18.38
CA ILE A 334 5.95 -16.16 16.95
C ILE A 334 7.38 -15.66 16.72
N THR A 335 7.83 -14.70 17.52
CA THR A 335 9.18 -14.12 17.40
C THR A 335 10.26 -15.19 17.61
N LYS A 336 10.09 -16.07 18.61
CA LYS A 336 10.98 -17.21 18.86
C LYS A 336 11.07 -18.15 17.66
N HIS A 337 9.92 -18.54 17.10
CA HIS A 337 9.90 -19.43 15.95
C HIS A 337 10.47 -18.76 14.68
N LEU A 338 10.19 -17.48 14.45
CA LEU A 338 10.82 -16.72 13.37
C LEU A 338 12.34 -16.70 13.52
N ALA A 339 12.86 -16.49 14.74
CA ALA A 339 14.30 -16.53 14.98
C ALA A 339 14.89 -17.91 14.67
N SER A 340 14.22 -19.00 15.07
CA SER A 340 14.68 -20.36 14.72
C SER A 340 14.70 -20.58 13.21
N ILE A 341 13.66 -20.17 12.49
CA ILE A 341 13.57 -20.28 11.02
C ILE A 341 14.71 -19.50 10.35
N LEU A 342 14.88 -18.23 10.72
CA LEU A 342 15.94 -17.39 10.17
C LEU A 342 17.33 -17.89 10.53
N GLY A 343 17.51 -18.47 11.71
CA GLY A 343 18.75 -19.10 12.14
C GLY A 343 19.17 -20.24 11.22
N VAL A 344 18.27 -21.21 10.99
CA VAL A 344 18.50 -22.35 10.10
C VAL A 344 18.77 -21.88 8.67
N LEU A 345 17.96 -20.96 8.14
CA LEU A 345 18.14 -20.43 6.79
C LEU A 345 19.49 -19.69 6.64
N ALA A 346 19.96 -19.02 7.70
CA ALA A 346 21.21 -18.28 7.69
C ALA A 346 22.45 -19.18 7.74
N GLU A 347 22.31 -20.43 8.20
CA GLU A 347 23.39 -21.43 8.15
C GLU A 347 23.68 -21.86 6.71
N GLU A 348 22.62 -22.10 5.92
CA GLU A 348 22.74 -22.43 4.49
C GLU A 348 23.29 -21.27 3.67
N LYS A 349 22.71 -20.07 3.83
CA LYS A 349 23.07 -18.89 3.04
C LYS A 349 22.84 -17.59 3.82
N PRO A 350 23.79 -16.62 3.80
CA PRO A 350 23.62 -15.37 4.51
C PRO A 350 22.34 -14.63 4.11
N ILE A 351 21.66 -14.02 5.08
CA ILE A 351 20.36 -13.37 4.88
C ILE A 351 20.50 -11.85 4.97
N ILE A 352 19.83 -11.13 4.07
CA ILE A 352 19.59 -9.69 4.16
C ILE A 352 18.09 -9.45 4.36
N VAL A 353 17.71 -8.83 5.47
CA VAL A 353 16.33 -8.43 5.74
C VAL A 353 16.24 -6.91 5.67
N LEU A 354 15.48 -6.39 4.71
CA LEU A 354 15.12 -4.98 4.62
C LEU A 354 13.74 -4.75 5.24
N ILE A 355 13.65 -3.81 6.18
CA ILE A 355 12.38 -3.32 6.72
C ILE A 355 12.27 -1.83 6.40
N ASP A 356 11.46 -1.49 5.40
CA ASP A 356 11.21 -0.10 4.99
C ASP A 356 10.09 0.54 5.83
N ASP A 357 10.01 1.87 5.76
CA ASP A 357 8.97 2.68 6.39
C ASP A 357 8.76 2.43 7.89
N CYS A 358 9.83 2.13 8.64
CA CYS A 358 9.74 1.84 10.08
C CYS A 358 9.06 2.95 10.90
N HIS A 359 8.98 4.17 10.40
CA HIS A 359 8.29 5.29 11.03
C HIS A 359 6.77 5.08 11.17
N LEU A 360 6.20 4.17 10.37
CA LEU A 360 4.81 3.73 10.48
C LEU A 360 4.64 2.54 11.44
N GLY A 361 5.74 1.95 11.91
CA GLY A 361 5.76 0.85 12.85
C GLY A 361 5.36 1.28 14.25
N ASP A 362 4.76 0.35 15.00
CA ASP A 362 4.29 0.58 16.35
C ASP A 362 5.31 0.13 17.41
N ARG A 363 5.03 0.46 18.68
CA ARG A 363 5.92 0.08 19.80
C ARG A 363 6.07 -1.44 19.91
N GLN A 364 5.03 -2.22 19.61
CA GLN A 364 5.08 -3.67 19.74
C GLN A 364 6.02 -4.27 18.70
N LEU A 365 5.98 -3.82 17.44
CA LEU A 365 6.94 -4.25 16.42
C LEU A 365 8.38 -4.08 16.88
N PHE A 366 8.74 -2.90 17.40
CA PHE A 366 10.12 -2.63 17.84
C PHE A 366 10.56 -3.50 19.02
N GLN A 367 9.65 -3.82 19.95
CA GLN A 367 9.94 -4.76 21.04
C GLN A 367 10.23 -6.17 20.51
N ASN A 368 9.50 -6.62 19.49
CA ASN A 368 9.73 -7.93 18.90
C ASN A 368 10.99 -7.97 18.04
N LEU A 369 11.30 -6.90 17.32
CA LEU A 369 12.61 -6.77 16.66
C LEU A 369 13.75 -6.84 17.68
N ALA A 370 13.61 -6.24 18.86
CA ALA A 370 14.62 -6.35 19.92
C ALA A 370 14.84 -7.81 20.36
N LEU A 371 13.75 -8.55 20.60
CA LEU A 371 13.79 -9.97 20.96
C LEU A 371 14.41 -10.82 19.84
N LEU A 372 14.02 -10.55 18.59
CA LEU A 372 14.56 -11.22 17.42
C LEU A 372 16.08 -11.00 17.30
N PHE A 373 16.54 -9.75 17.51
CA PHE A 373 17.97 -9.41 17.44
C PHE A 373 18.76 -10.10 18.55
N GLN A 374 18.18 -10.23 19.75
CA GLN A 374 18.80 -10.93 20.85
C GLN A 374 19.01 -12.42 20.56
N GLN A 375 18.08 -13.06 19.86
CA GLN A 375 18.17 -14.50 19.52
C GLN A 375 19.08 -14.79 18.33
N LEU A 376 19.21 -13.84 17.40
CA LEU A 376 19.96 -14.02 16.16
C LEU A 376 21.42 -13.52 16.22
N GLN A 377 21.95 -13.14 17.38
CA GLN A 377 23.27 -12.47 17.49
C GLN A 377 24.43 -13.18 16.77
N LYS A 378 24.40 -14.52 16.71
CA LYS A 378 25.43 -15.35 16.08
C LYS A 378 25.04 -15.87 14.69
N SER A 379 24.00 -15.31 14.09
CA SER A 379 23.48 -15.74 12.79
C SER A 379 24.06 -14.88 11.67
N ARG A 380 24.20 -15.45 10.46
CA ARG A 380 24.73 -14.76 9.28
C ARG A 380 23.71 -13.82 8.63
N ILE A 381 23.28 -12.80 9.39
CA ILE A 381 22.14 -11.95 9.02
C ILE A 381 22.54 -10.48 9.05
N LEU A 382 22.17 -9.74 8.00
CA LEU A 382 22.21 -8.28 7.95
C LEU A 382 20.77 -7.76 7.94
N ILE A 383 20.43 -6.94 8.92
CA ILE A 383 19.13 -6.26 8.99
C ILE A 383 19.32 -4.80 8.62
N ILE A 384 18.54 -4.30 7.67
CA ILE A 384 18.54 -2.90 7.24
C ILE A 384 17.16 -2.33 7.56
N THR A 385 17.08 -1.30 8.40
CA THR A 385 15.84 -0.58 8.68
C THR A 385 15.89 0.80 8.05
N CYS A 386 14.82 1.23 7.37
CA CYS A 386 14.73 2.58 6.81
C CYS A 386 13.71 3.41 7.58
N ASN A 387 14.10 4.64 7.95
CA ASN A 387 13.34 5.43 8.90
C ASN A 387 13.33 6.93 8.60
N ARG A 388 12.34 7.65 9.18
CA ARG A 388 12.29 9.12 9.19
C ARG A 388 12.84 9.67 10.52
N PRO A 389 13.35 10.91 10.56
CA PRO A 389 13.75 11.56 11.81
C PRO A 389 12.56 11.69 12.78
N GLY A 390 12.83 11.74 14.10
CA GLY A 390 11.83 12.15 15.10
C GLY A 390 10.91 11.07 15.68
N ILE A 391 11.21 9.78 15.52
CA ILE A 391 10.37 8.71 16.08
C ILE A 391 10.55 8.56 17.59
N LYS A 392 9.42 8.46 18.29
CA LYS A 392 9.34 8.35 19.76
C LYS A 392 9.77 6.98 20.28
N SER A 393 9.56 5.90 19.52
CA SER A 393 9.96 4.53 19.87
C SER A 393 11.35 4.20 19.32
N LYS A 394 12.33 4.05 20.21
CA LYS A 394 13.69 3.67 19.81
C LYS A 394 13.68 2.27 19.19
N LEU A 395 14.18 2.16 17.96
CA LEU A 395 14.67 0.90 17.42
C LEU A 395 15.70 0.30 18.40
N PRO A 396 15.87 -1.04 18.43
CA PRO A 396 16.85 -1.68 19.30
C PRO A 396 18.23 -1.03 19.10
N SER A 397 18.91 -0.65 20.19
CA SER A 397 20.15 0.15 20.18
C SER A 397 21.39 -0.61 19.70
N MET A 398 21.23 -1.78 19.08
CA MET A 398 22.33 -2.66 18.69
C MET A 398 22.89 -2.36 17.29
N GLY A 399 22.25 -1.44 16.55
CA GLY A 399 22.61 -1.14 15.16
C GLY A 399 23.34 0.18 14.95
N GLU A 400 24.20 0.17 13.94
CA GLU A 400 24.84 1.37 13.42
C GLU A 400 23.81 2.26 12.71
N THR A 401 23.83 3.57 12.98
CA THR A 401 22.92 4.52 12.33
C THR A 401 23.60 5.23 11.15
N LEU A 402 22.95 5.18 9.99
CA LEU A 402 23.31 5.92 8.77
C LEU A 402 22.35 7.10 8.58
N LEU A 403 22.81 8.31 8.87
CA LEU A 403 22.05 9.54 8.60
C LEU A 403 22.23 9.93 7.13
N LEU A 404 21.15 9.94 6.35
CA LEU A 404 21.16 10.45 4.99
C LEU A 404 20.89 11.95 5.00
N SER A 405 21.87 12.72 4.54
CA SER A 405 21.70 14.12 4.20
C SER A 405 21.27 14.30 2.73
N PRO A 406 20.70 15.48 2.37
CA PRO A 406 20.51 15.88 0.98
C PRO A 406 21.80 15.74 0.17
N LEU A 407 21.68 15.37 -1.10
CA LEU A 407 22.84 15.34 -2.00
C LEU A 407 23.42 16.76 -2.13
N LYS A 408 24.75 16.89 -2.10
CA LYS A 408 25.44 18.17 -2.33
C LYS A 408 24.93 18.82 -3.62
N ALA A 409 24.74 20.15 -3.62
CA ALA A 409 24.09 20.92 -4.68
C ALA A 409 24.59 20.60 -6.10
N ALA A 410 25.90 20.37 -6.30
CA ALA A 410 26.47 20.00 -7.59
C ALA A 410 25.92 18.65 -8.14
N LYS A 411 25.65 17.67 -7.26
CA LYS A 411 25.07 16.37 -7.64
C LYS A 411 23.54 16.44 -7.78
N GLY A 412 22.89 17.32 -7.01
CA GLY A 412 21.46 17.62 -7.15
C GLY A 412 21.13 18.27 -8.50
N LYS A 413 21.95 19.24 -8.94
CA LYS A 413 21.79 19.88 -10.27
C LYS A 413 21.90 18.86 -11.42
N ASN A 414 22.86 17.93 -11.37
CA ASN A 414 23.00 16.87 -12.38
C ASN A 414 21.81 15.89 -12.43
N LEU A 415 21.12 15.66 -11.29
CA LEU A 415 19.89 14.86 -11.26
C LEU A 415 18.74 15.63 -11.91
N ILE A 416 18.58 16.92 -11.59
CA ILE A 416 17.55 17.79 -12.18
C ILE A 416 17.76 17.94 -13.69
N HIS A 417 19.00 18.18 -14.14
CA HIS A 417 19.34 18.36 -15.56
C HIS A 417 19.09 17.12 -16.43
N ARG A 418 19.07 15.92 -15.82
CA ARG A 418 18.75 14.65 -16.51
C ARG A 418 17.29 14.23 -16.36
N LEU A 419 16.56 14.79 -15.39
CA LEU A 419 15.12 14.59 -15.20
C LEU A 419 14.28 15.54 -16.04
N LEU A 420 14.83 16.68 -16.45
CA LEU A 420 14.22 17.57 -17.41
C LEU A 420 14.49 17.04 -18.83
N PRO A 421 13.46 16.82 -19.67
CA PRO A 421 13.68 16.49 -21.07
C PRO A 421 14.48 17.61 -21.74
N GLN A 422 15.50 17.26 -22.53
CA GLN A 422 16.40 18.20 -23.22
C GLN A 422 15.73 19.10 -24.28
N ASN A 423 14.40 19.19 -24.33
CA ASN A 423 13.65 19.95 -25.32
C ASN A 423 12.89 21.15 -24.73
N CYS A 424 13.55 21.93 -23.88
CA CYS A 424 13.22 23.34 -23.73
C CYS A 424 14.49 24.14 -24.04
N SER A 425 14.92 24.07 -25.31
CA SER A 425 15.84 25.08 -25.83
C SER A 425 15.13 26.42 -25.86
N GLU A 426 15.80 27.38 -25.25
CA GLU A 426 15.51 28.80 -25.28
C GLU A 426 15.18 29.26 -26.70
N LYS A 427 13.93 29.69 -26.91
CA LYS A 427 13.59 30.72 -27.88
C LYS A 427 12.86 31.84 -27.15
N THR A 428 13.60 32.53 -26.30
CA THR A 428 13.36 33.95 -26.04
C THR A 428 14.10 34.73 -27.11
N THR A 429 13.43 34.94 -28.25
CA THR A 429 13.74 36.05 -29.15
C THR A 429 13.03 37.28 -28.62
N HIS A 430 13.81 38.26 -28.17
CA HIS A 430 13.44 39.67 -28.27
C HIS A 430 13.62 40.14 -29.71
#